data_AF-A0A1H5ZGT4-F1
#
_entry.id   AF-A0A1H5ZGT4-F1
#
_cell.length_a   1.000
_cell.length_b   1.000
_cell.length_c   1.000
_cell.angle_alpha   90.00
_cell.angle_beta   90.00
_cell.angle_gamma   90.00
#
_symmetry.space_group_name_H-M   'P 1'
#
loop_
_entity.id
_entity.type
_entity.pdbx_description
1 polymer ?
#
loop_
_entity_poly.entity_id
_entity_poly.type
_entity_poly.pdbx_seq_one_letter_code
_entity_poly.pdbx_strand_id
1 'polypeptide(L)'
;MKKWRLLLLVFFASVIQAFPCDVCKRNQPELLQDINHGTGPQADSEYYIIGGAVLVVLLTLIYSVKFLMKPGERSPEHIKNMILKSSPEL
;
A
#
# COMPACT_ATOMS: atom_id res chain seq x y z
N MET A 1 -9.58 20.47 -19.57
CA MET A 1 -9.75 19.03 -19.92
C MET A 1 -8.57 18.38 -20.63
N LYS A 2 -7.95 19.00 -21.65
CA LYS A 2 -6.85 18.37 -22.43
C LYS A 2 -5.59 18.06 -21.59
N LYS A 3 -5.24 18.95 -20.65
CA LYS A 3 -4.12 18.77 -19.70
C LYS A 3 -4.34 17.60 -18.72
N TRP A 4 -5.57 17.42 -18.26
CA TRP A 4 -5.96 16.31 -17.39
C TRP A 4 -5.97 14.97 -18.13
N ARG A 5 -6.42 14.95 -19.40
CA ARG A 5 -6.33 13.75 -20.24
C ARG A 5 -4.87 13.34 -20.47
N LEU A 6 -3.98 14.31 -20.68
CA LEU A 6 -2.54 14.05 -20.81
C LEU A 6 -1.94 13.52 -19.50
N LEU A 7 -2.29 14.11 -18.35
CA LEU A 7 -1.83 13.65 -17.03
C LEU A 7 -2.32 12.23 -16.72
N LEU A 8 -3.59 11.93 -17.00
CA LEU A 8 -4.14 10.58 -16.87
C LEU A 8 -3.41 9.59 -17.78
N LEU A 9 -3.14 9.96 -19.01
CA LEU A 9 -2.44 9.09 -19.96
C LEU A 9 -0.99 8.81 -19.53
N VAL A 10 -0.29 9.81 -19.01
CA VAL A 10 1.05 9.64 -18.42
C VAL A 10 1.01 8.73 -17.19
N PHE A 11 0.02 8.91 -16.32
CA PHE A 11 -0.17 8.08 -15.12
C PHE A 11 -0.44 6.60 -15.48
N PHE A 12 -1.26 6.34 -16.50
CA PHE A 12 -1.50 4.97 -16.96
C PHE A 12 -0.30 4.39 -17.71
N ALA A 13 0.44 5.20 -18.47
CA ALA A 13 1.66 4.75 -19.15
C ALA A 13 2.77 4.31 -18.17
N SER A 14 2.88 4.95 -16.99
CA SER A 14 3.86 4.52 -15.98
C SER A 14 3.55 3.15 -15.37
N VAL A 15 2.30 2.68 -15.42
CA VAL A 15 1.93 1.35 -14.91
C VAL A 15 2.43 0.22 -15.82
N ILE A 16 2.60 0.49 -17.12
CA ILE A 16 3.05 -0.51 -18.10
C ILE A 16 4.53 -0.91 -17.88
N GLN A 17 5.31 -0.09 -17.17
CA GLN A 17 6.70 -0.41 -16.82
C GLN A 17 6.83 -1.46 -15.70
N ALA A 18 5.72 -1.99 -15.17
CA ALA A 18 5.72 -2.94 -14.06
C ALA A 18 6.06 -4.40 -14.45
N PHE A 19 6.25 -4.72 -15.73
CA PHE A 19 6.62 -6.08 -16.13
C PHE A 19 8.13 -6.35 -15.92
N PRO A 20 8.51 -7.43 -15.23
CA PRO A 20 9.91 -7.76 -15.02
C PRO A 20 10.59 -8.14 -16.33
N CYS A 21 11.82 -7.64 -16.52
CA CYS A 21 12.68 -8.07 -17.62
C CYS A 21 13.20 -9.49 -17.39
N ASP A 22 13.53 -10.27 -18.44
CA ASP A 22 14.05 -11.64 -18.28
C ASP A 22 15.28 -11.73 -17.37
N VAL A 23 16.14 -10.71 -17.41
CA VAL A 23 17.32 -10.60 -16.54
C VAL A 23 16.92 -10.38 -15.07
N CYS A 24 15.92 -9.53 -14.85
CA CYS A 24 15.36 -9.21 -13.55
C CYS A 24 14.74 -10.47 -12.93
N LYS A 25 14.03 -11.25 -13.75
CA LYS A 25 13.39 -12.51 -13.37
C LYS A 25 14.40 -13.56 -12.88
N ARG A 26 15.50 -13.76 -13.61
CA ARG A 26 16.54 -14.76 -13.26
C ARG A 26 17.31 -14.41 -11.98
N ASN A 27 17.46 -13.12 -11.69
CA ASN A 27 18.24 -12.64 -10.55
C ASN A 27 17.39 -12.43 -9.28
N GLN A 28 16.09 -12.76 -9.33
CA GLN A 28 15.22 -12.70 -8.17
C GLN A 28 15.00 -14.10 -7.59
N PRO A 29 14.80 -14.22 -6.27
CA PRO A 29 14.43 -15.49 -5.64
C PRO A 29 13.08 -15.98 -6.17
N GLU A 30 12.89 -17.30 -6.25
CA GLU A 30 11.74 -17.95 -6.93
C GLU A 30 10.37 -17.32 -6.60
N LEU A 31 10.16 -16.94 -5.34
CA LEU A 31 8.91 -16.33 -4.89
C LEU A 31 8.63 -14.94 -5.45
N LEU A 32 9.64 -14.22 -5.95
CA LEU A 32 9.55 -12.81 -6.33
C LEU A 32 9.69 -12.56 -7.85
N GLN A 33 10.12 -13.57 -8.61
CA GLN A 33 10.53 -13.50 -10.03
C GLN A 33 9.52 -12.85 -10.98
N ASP A 34 8.22 -12.90 -10.66
CA ASP A 34 7.14 -12.33 -11.48
C ASP A 34 6.40 -11.15 -10.81
N ILE A 35 6.90 -10.70 -9.66
CA ILE A 35 6.25 -9.70 -8.81
C ILE A 35 7.04 -8.39 -8.81
N ASN A 36 8.37 -8.48 -8.71
CA ASN A 36 9.20 -7.30 -8.53
C ASN A 36 9.80 -6.84 -9.86
N HIS A 37 9.65 -5.56 -10.19
CA HIS A 37 10.49 -4.94 -11.20
C HIS A 37 11.83 -4.52 -10.57
N GLY A 38 12.90 -4.49 -11.35
CA GLY A 38 14.20 -3.95 -10.91
C GLY A 38 15.10 -4.97 -10.23
N THR A 39 16.32 -4.53 -9.92
CA THR A 39 17.32 -5.36 -9.24
C THR A 39 16.86 -5.64 -7.81
N GLY A 40 16.83 -6.92 -7.45
CA GLY A 40 16.65 -7.32 -6.05
C GLY A 40 17.82 -6.86 -5.17
N PRO A 41 17.74 -7.15 -3.87
CA PRO A 41 18.80 -6.80 -2.93
C PRO A 41 20.12 -7.45 -3.35
N GLN A 42 21.20 -6.69 -3.36
CA GLN A 42 22.51 -7.15 -3.86
C GLN A 42 23.34 -7.83 -2.77
N ALA A 43 23.05 -7.55 -1.50
CA ALA A 43 23.70 -8.14 -0.35
C ALA A 43 22.68 -8.69 0.66
N ASP A 44 23.06 -9.75 1.38
CA ASP A 44 22.20 -10.38 2.39
C ASP A 44 21.77 -9.39 3.49
N SER A 45 22.61 -8.40 3.79
CA SER A 45 22.32 -7.37 4.78
C SER A 45 21.20 -6.42 4.39
N GLU A 46 20.95 -6.23 3.09
CA GLU A 46 19.87 -5.37 2.59
C GLU A 46 18.48 -5.94 2.92
N TYR A 47 18.38 -7.27 3.08
CA TYR A 47 17.15 -7.93 3.51
C TYR A 47 16.73 -7.54 4.94
N TYR A 48 17.65 -7.16 5.83
CA TYR A 48 17.29 -6.66 7.17
C TYR A 48 16.52 -5.34 7.10
N ILE A 49 16.93 -4.45 6.20
CA ILE A 49 16.27 -3.14 6.00
C ILE A 49 14.87 -3.38 5.43
N ILE A 50 14.76 -4.24 4.42
CA ILE A 50 13.48 -4.61 3.80
C ILE A 50 12.56 -5.26 4.82
N GLY A 51 13.05 -6.21 5.61
CA GLY A 51 12.30 -6.85 6.69
C GLY A 51 11.79 -5.84 7.73
N GLY A 52 12.63 -4.88 8.13
CA GLY A 52 12.24 -3.79 9.02
C GLY A 52 11.14 -2.91 8.43
N ALA A 53 11.26 -2.54 7.15
CA ALA A 53 10.24 -1.76 6.45
C ALA A 53 8.90 -2.50 6.36
N VAL A 54 8.92 -3.79 6.00
CA VAL A 54 7.72 -4.65 5.97
C VAL A 54 7.07 -4.70 7.35
N LEU A 55 7.84 -4.86 8.43
CA LEU A 55 7.33 -4.88 9.79
C LEU A 55 6.62 -3.56 10.14
N VAL A 56 7.22 -2.41 9.84
CA VAL A 56 6.62 -1.09 10.08
C VAL A 56 5.32 -0.92 9.29
N VAL A 57 5.29 -1.31 8.01
CA VAL A 57 4.09 -1.25 7.17
C VAL A 57 2.98 -2.15 7.72
N LEU A 58 3.29 -3.37 8.14
CA LEU A 58 2.29 -4.27 8.73
C LEU A 58 1.73 -3.71 10.04
N LEU A 59 2.59 -3.21 10.93
CA LEU A 59 2.15 -2.58 12.18
C LEU A 59 1.24 -1.38 11.90
N THR A 60 1.66 -0.47 11.03
CA THR A 60 0.87 0.72 10.67
C THR A 60 -0.46 0.35 10.02
N LEU A 61 -0.48 -0.65 9.14
CA LEU A 61 -1.71 -1.15 8.53
C LEU A 61 -2.66 -1.74 9.57
N ILE A 62 -2.15 -2.58 10.48
CA ILE A 62 -2.93 -3.17 11.58
C ILE A 62 -3.54 -2.07 12.46
N TYR A 63 -2.74 -1.07 12.85
CA TYR A 63 -3.24 0.04 13.66
C TYR A 63 -4.23 0.91 12.92
N SER A 64 -4.00 1.19 11.63
CA SER A 64 -4.93 1.91 10.77
C SER A 64 -6.30 1.22 10.74
N VAL A 65 -6.33 -0.08 10.44
CA VAL A 65 -7.56 -0.88 10.45
C VAL A 65 -8.19 -0.90 11.83
N LYS A 66 -7.41 -1.12 12.89
CA LYS A 66 -7.89 -1.14 14.28
C LYS A 66 -8.60 0.16 14.66
N PHE A 67 -8.02 1.31 14.32
CA PHE A 67 -8.61 2.62 14.64
C PHE A 67 -9.79 2.97 13.75
N LEU A 68 -9.82 2.49 12.50
CA LEU A 68 -11.00 2.60 11.64
C LEU A 68 -12.17 1.76 12.16
N MET A 69 -11.94 0.52 12.57
CA MET A 69 -12.98 -0.36 13.09
C MET A 69 -13.48 0.11 14.46
N LYS A 70 -12.57 0.28 15.42
CA LYS A 70 -12.87 0.67 16.80
C LYS A 70 -12.02 1.88 17.21
N PRO A 71 -12.44 3.10 16.82
CA PRO A 71 -11.77 4.29 17.29
C PRO A 71 -11.92 4.33 18.81
N GLY A 72 -10.80 4.53 19.52
CA GLY A 72 -10.77 4.65 20.98
C GLY A 72 -11.39 5.96 21.49
N GLU A 73 -11.99 6.74 20.59
CA GLU A 73 -12.63 8.02 20.89
C GLU A 73 -13.92 7.80 21.67
N ARG A 74 -14.02 8.45 22.82
CA ARG A 74 -15.18 8.37 23.73
C ARG A 74 -16.02 9.64 23.68
N SER A 75 -15.54 10.69 23.00
CA SER A 75 -16.29 11.92 22.85
C SER A 75 -17.58 11.70 22.04
N PRO A 76 -18.75 12.07 22.58
CA PRO A 76 -20.01 11.98 21.85
C PRO A 76 -20.07 12.90 20.63
N GLU A 77 -19.23 13.95 20.58
CA GLU A 77 -19.14 14.95 19.50
C GLU A 77 -18.31 14.48 18.28
N HIS A 78 -17.75 13.26 18.32
CA HIS A 78 -16.93 12.77 17.23
C HIS A 78 -17.77 12.42 15.99
N ILE A 79 -17.31 12.79 14.79
CA ILE A 79 -18.03 12.63 13.50
C ILE A 79 -18.58 11.21 13.32
N LYS A 80 -17.82 10.18 13.72
CA LYS A 80 -18.28 8.77 13.64
C LYS A 80 -19.49 8.48 14.54
N ASN A 81 -19.56 9.07 15.74
CA ASN A 81 -20.66 8.88 16.68
C ASN A 81 -21.92 9.62 16.22
N MET A 82 -21.76 10.76 15.55
CA MET A 82 -22.87 11.52 14.96
C MET A 82 -23.56 10.72 13.84
N ILE A 83 -22.79 10.09 12.95
CA ILE A 83 -23.33 9.29 11.83
C ILE A 83 -24.02 8.00 12.32
N LEU A 84 -23.45 7.35 13.34
CA LEU A 84 -24.01 6.10 13.87
C LEU A 84 -25.29 6.33 14.70
N LYS A 85 -25.38 7.43 15.47
CA LYS A 85 -26.60 7.78 16.23
C LYS A 85 -27.74 8.29 15.36
N SER A 86 -27.47 8.81 14.16
CA SER A 86 -28.48 9.38 13.27
C SER A 86 -29.24 8.35 12.43
N SER A 87 -29.01 7.05 12.63
CA SER A 87 -29.85 6.01 12.02
C SER A 87 -31.09 5.81 12.90
N PRO A 88 -32.29 6.22 12.45
CA PRO A 88 -33.51 5.97 13.21
C PRO A 88 -33.73 4.46 13.33
N GLU A 89 -33.95 3.99 14.56
CA GLU A 89 -34.41 2.64 14.82
C GLU A 89 -35.76 2.43 14.11
N LEU A 90 -35.81 1.40 13.25
CA LEU A 90 -37.05 0.83 12.71
C LEU A 90 -37.68 -0.08 13.76
#